data_AF-A0A0R3SE08-F1
#
_entry.id   AF-A0A0R3SE08-F1
#
_cell.length_a   1.000
_cell.length_b   1.000
_cell.length_c   1.000
_cell.angle_alpha   90.00
_cell.angle_beta   90.00
_cell.angle_gamma   90.00
#
_symmetry.space_group_name_H-M   'P 1'
#
loop_
_entity.id
_entity.type
_entity.pdbx_description
1 polymer ?
#
loop_
_entity_poly.entity_id
_entity_poly.type
_entity_poly.pdbx_seq_one_letter_code
_entity_poly.pdbx_strand_id
1 'polypeptide(L)'
;MNSSNMVSSWVDLGPCPFLHKSTLSTSCIQIGAHFTGSQISRCKKYVVDVTFMAVDLSSKTLSGFIKVDKTSKDSESFENATNNGKSTTSYFNGEIISRKFPFVTGKWGASIETDTNHWNELNVVARFPNYYRDDFDYSQLENFDHVYMRWKESFILPDSTRNSEKKPSSGFYYVCLQKSTGELTGYFYNKSSERLQLLELKYDPQVTSTAFQIR
;
A
#
# COMPACT_ATOMS: atom_id res chain seq x y z
N MET A 1 -12.99 -64.39 -7.33
CA MET A 1 -13.57 -63.58 -8.41
C MET A 1 -14.49 -62.54 -7.80
N ASN A 2 -14.02 -61.29 -7.69
CA ASN A 2 -14.71 -60.04 -8.08
C ASN A 2 -14.07 -58.88 -7.33
N SER A 3 -13.12 -58.23 -8.02
CA SER A 3 -12.56 -56.94 -7.63
C SER A 3 -13.60 -55.86 -7.87
N SER A 4 -13.94 -55.13 -6.82
CA SER A 4 -14.70 -53.89 -6.85
C SER A 4 -13.86 -52.80 -7.54
N ASN A 5 -14.21 -52.48 -8.79
CA ASN A 5 -13.67 -51.32 -9.49
C ASN A 5 -14.31 -50.03 -8.92
N MET A 6 -13.57 -49.31 -8.08
CA MET A 6 -13.83 -47.89 -7.83
C MET A 6 -13.36 -47.10 -9.06
N VAL A 7 -14.31 -46.52 -9.79
CA VAL A 7 -14.02 -45.58 -10.88
C VAL A 7 -13.51 -44.29 -10.26
N SER A 8 -12.21 -44.02 -10.40
CA SER A 8 -11.63 -42.71 -10.14
C SER A 8 -12.07 -41.77 -11.27
N SER A 9 -12.95 -40.82 -10.95
CA SER A 9 -13.33 -39.75 -11.88
C SER A 9 -12.24 -38.69 -11.90
N TRP A 10 -11.18 -38.95 -12.65
CA TRP A 10 -10.26 -37.90 -13.06
C TRP A 10 -10.94 -37.08 -14.16
N VAL A 11 -11.23 -35.81 -13.87
CA VAL A 11 -11.63 -34.86 -14.90
C VAL A 11 -10.37 -34.50 -15.69
N ASP A 12 -10.21 -35.09 -16.86
CA ASP A 12 -9.15 -34.74 -17.80
C ASP A 12 -9.47 -33.39 -18.46
N LEU A 13 -8.92 -32.31 -17.88
CA LEU A 13 -8.99 -30.98 -18.45
C LEU A 13 -7.81 -30.80 -19.40
N GLY A 14 -8.00 -31.22 -20.66
CA GLY A 14 -7.00 -31.24 -21.73
C GLY A 14 -6.11 -29.98 -21.87
N PRO A 15 -5.11 -30.02 -22.77
CA PRO A 15 -3.99 -29.08 -22.76
C PRO A 15 -4.43 -27.61 -22.83
N CYS A 16 -4.00 -26.84 -21.81
CA CYS A 16 -4.31 -25.42 -21.63
C CYS A 16 -3.83 -24.54 -22.80
N PRO A 17 -4.72 -23.86 -23.55
CA PRO A 17 -4.32 -22.98 -24.66
C PRO A 17 -3.82 -21.59 -24.21
N PHE A 18 -3.89 -21.26 -22.91
CA PHE A 18 -3.78 -19.89 -22.41
C PHE A 18 -2.66 -19.69 -21.39
N LEU A 19 -1.43 -20.07 -21.74
CA LEU A 19 -0.26 -19.46 -21.10
C LEU A 19 -0.07 -18.08 -21.73
N HIS A 20 -0.76 -17.07 -21.18
CA HIS A 20 -0.52 -15.68 -21.54
C HIS A 20 0.92 -15.32 -21.12
N LYS A 21 1.69 -14.79 -22.07
CA LYS A 21 3.08 -14.38 -21.87
C LYS A 21 3.18 -13.45 -20.65
N SER A 22 4.17 -13.70 -19.80
CA SER A 22 4.65 -12.74 -18.79
C SER A 22 4.84 -11.39 -19.48
N THR A 23 3.96 -10.43 -19.20
CA THR A 23 4.12 -9.05 -19.65
C THR A 23 4.88 -8.32 -18.58
N LEU A 24 6.04 -7.76 -18.91
CA LEU A 24 6.71 -6.79 -18.05
C LEU A 24 5.77 -5.58 -17.89
N SER A 25 5.04 -5.58 -16.78
CA SER A 25 4.30 -4.44 -16.23
C SER A 25 5.20 -3.23 -16.02
N THR A 26 5.38 -2.34 -16.99
CA THR A 26 6.17 -1.10 -16.81
C THR A 26 5.42 -0.04 -16.00
N SER A 27 4.12 -0.21 -15.74
CA SER A 27 3.35 0.71 -14.90
C SER A 27 3.56 0.40 -13.41
N CYS A 28 4.01 1.38 -12.62
CA CYS A 28 4.11 1.24 -11.16
C CYS A 28 2.75 1.29 -10.43
N ILE A 29 1.65 1.57 -11.15
CA ILE A 29 0.28 1.56 -10.60
C ILE A 29 -0.55 0.45 -11.24
N GLN A 30 -0.28 -0.78 -10.81
CA GLN A 30 -0.92 -1.99 -11.34
C GLN A 30 -1.09 -3.05 -10.26
N ILE A 31 -1.87 -4.07 -10.57
CA ILE A 31 -1.98 -5.26 -9.73
C ILE A 31 -0.62 -5.96 -9.66
N GLY A 32 -0.18 -6.27 -8.44
CA GLY A 32 1.12 -6.86 -8.15
C GLY A 32 2.27 -5.85 -8.11
N ALA A 33 2.03 -4.55 -8.30
CA ALA A 33 3.09 -3.55 -8.15
C ALA A 33 3.71 -3.65 -6.76
N HIS A 34 5.04 -3.75 -6.73
CA HIS A 34 5.81 -3.95 -5.51
C HIS A 34 6.70 -2.74 -5.24
N PHE A 35 6.77 -2.34 -3.98
CA PHE A 35 7.54 -1.20 -3.54
C PHE A 35 8.30 -1.55 -2.28
N THR A 36 9.56 -1.14 -2.21
CA THR A 36 10.41 -1.33 -1.04
C THR A 36 11.01 -0.02 -0.58
N GLY A 37 11.27 0.10 0.72
CA GLY A 37 11.93 1.27 1.26
C GLY A 37 11.83 1.32 2.78
N SER A 38 11.44 2.47 3.32
CA SER A 38 11.46 2.68 4.76
C SER A 38 10.38 3.63 5.28
N GLN A 39 9.93 3.36 6.49
CA GLN A 39 9.18 4.31 7.31
C GLN A 39 10.13 4.88 8.36
N ILE A 40 10.24 6.20 8.39
CA ILE A 40 11.18 6.95 9.22
C ILE A 40 10.37 7.80 10.20
N SER A 41 10.59 7.55 11.49
CA SER A 41 10.22 8.47 12.56
C SER A 41 11.47 9.16 13.09
N ARG A 42 11.32 10.10 14.04
CA ARG A 42 12.43 10.92 14.54
C ARG A 42 13.64 10.13 15.01
N CYS A 43 13.43 8.96 15.62
CA CYS A 43 14.49 8.15 16.22
C CYS A 43 14.59 6.74 15.67
N LYS A 44 13.71 6.34 14.73
CA LYS A 44 13.61 4.95 14.29
C LYS A 44 13.35 4.88 12.79
N LYS A 45 13.99 3.91 12.15
CA LYS A 45 13.78 3.58 10.75
C LYS A 45 13.39 2.11 10.64
N TYR A 46 12.28 1.86 9.96
CA TYR A 46 11.76 0.52 9.73
C TYR A 46 11.79 0.23 8.25
N VAL A 47 12.20 -0.98 7.87
CA VAL A 47 12.10 -1.43 6.48
C VAL A 47 10.63 -1.70 6.17
N VAL A 48 10.18 -1.20 5.02
CA VAL A 48 8.79 -1.33 4.58
C VAL A 48 8.73 -1.94 3.20
N ASP A 49 7.79 -2.85 3.04
CA ASP A 49 7.51 -3.58 1.81
C ASP A 49 6.01 -3.47 1.52
N VAL A 50 5.65 -3.03 0.31
CA VAL A 50 4.26 -2.78 -0.10
C VAL A 50 3.96 -3.51 -1.39
N THR A 51 2.80 -4.17 -1.43
CA THR A 51 2.29 -4.84 -2.64
C THR A 51 0.87 -4.38 -2.92
N PHE A 52 0.60 -3.90 -4.13
CA PHE A 52 -0.76 -3.62 -4.59
C PHE A 52 -1.46 -4.90 -5.01
N MET A 53 -2.62 -5.18 -4.42
CA MET A 53 -3.41 -6.38 -4.68
C MET A 53 -4.54 -6.11 -5.67
N ALA A 54 -5.18 -4.95 -5.58
CA ALA A 54 -6.22 -4.52 -6.49
C ALA A 54 -6.02 -3.05 -6.82
N VAL A 55 -6.19 -2.69 -8.10
CA VAL A 55 -6.11 -1.31 -8.56
C VAL A 55 -7.30 -1.08 -9.50
N ASP A 56 -8.16 -0.14 -9.14
CA ASP A 56 -9.29 0.28 -9.97
C ASP A 56 -9.23 1.80 -10.16
N LEU A 57 -8.61 2.20 -11.27
CA LEU A 57 -8.47 3.60 -11.67
C LEU A 57 -9.81 4.24 -12.03
N SER A 58 -10.82 3.45 -12.40
CA SER A 58 -12.16 3.95 -12.74
C SER A 58 -12.92 4.36 -11.48
N SER A 59 -12.89 3.53 -10.44
CA SER A 59 -13.48 3.84 -9.15
C SER A 59 -12.60 4.70 -8.26
N LYS A 60 -11.35 4.98 -8.70
CA LYS A 60 -10.30 5.75 -8.00
C LYS A 60 -9.91 5.11 -6.66
N THR A 61 -9.87 3.78 -6.63
CA THR A 61 -9.52 3.01 -5.44
C THR A 61 -8.39 2.03 -5.73
N LEU A 62 -7.65 1.67 -4.70
CA LEU A 62 -6.70 0.55 -4.74
C LEU A 62 -6.63 -0.10 -3.37
N SER A 63 -6.02 -1.27 -3.29
CA SER A 63 -5.74 -1.92 -2.02
C SER A 63 -4.49 -2.76 -2.10
N GLY A 64 -3.95 -3.08 -0.92
CA GLY A 64 -2.69 -3.79 -0.86
C GLY A 64 -2.31 -4.21 0.55
N PHE A 65 -1.12 -4.78 0.63
CA PHE A 65 -0.46 -5.09 1.89
C PHE A 65 0.70 -4.13 2.12
N ILE A 66 0.85 -3.70 3.38
CA ILE A 66 2.05 -3.05 3.88
C ILE A 66 2.65 -3.95 4.95
N LYS A 67 3.91 -4.31 4.77
CA LYS A 67 4.70 -5.09 5.71
C LYS A 67 5.78 -4.19 6.27
N VAL A 68 5.80 -4.05 7.58
CA VAL A 68 6.78 -3.26 8.32
C VAL A 68 7.65 -4.21 9.12
N ASP A 69 8.95 -4.20 8.83
CA ASP A 69 9.95 -4.95 9.58
C ASP A 69 10.43 -4.13 10.79
N LYS A 70 10.20 -4.68 11.99
CA LYS A 70 10.57 -4.07 13.27
C LYS A 70 11.85 -4.65 13.86
N THR A 71 12.63 -5.43 13.09
CA THR A 71 13.86 -6.07 13.55
C THR A 71 15.07 -5.12 13.62
N SER A 72 14.88 -3.79 13.54
CA SER A 72 15.98 -2.82 13.52
C SER A 72 16.91 -3.00 14.74
N LYS A 73 18.15 -3.43 14.46
CA LYS A 73 19.23 -3.69 15.42
C LYS A 73 19.85 -2.41 16.02
N ASP A 74 19.28 -1.25 15.74
CA ASP A 74 19.85 0.06 16.13
C ASP A 74 19.43 0.50 17.54
N SER A 75 18.80 -0.38 18.32
CA SER A 75 18.63 -0.22 19.75
C SER A 75 19.64 -1.12 20.47
N GLU A 76 20.91 -0.70 20.48
CA GLU A 76 21.84 -1.07 21.55
C GLU A 76 21.36 -0.44 22.86
N SER A 77 20.27 -0.97 23.40
CA SER A 77 20.05 -0.99 24.84
C SER A 77 20.13 -2.46 25.24
N PHE A 78 21.33 -2.82 25.71
CA PHE A 78 21.59 -4.00 26.53
C PHE A 78 20.42 -4.17 27.51
N GLU A 79 19.86 -5.38 27.59
CA GLU A 79 18.60 -5.75 28.28
C GLU A 79 17.32 -5.66 27.43
N ASN A 80 17.17 -6.59 26.48
CA ASN A 80 15.95 -7.41 26.26
C ASN A 80 16.05 -8.18 24.93
N ALA A 81 17.05 -9.07 24.82
CA ALA A 81 17.23 -10.01 23.70
C ALA A 81 16.22 -11.19 23.73
N THR A 82 14.95 -10.91 24.05
CA THR A 82 13.87 -11.91 24.11
C THR A 82 12.66 -11.54 23.24
N ASN A 83 12.64 -10.33 22.65
CA ASN A 83 11.62 -9.95 21.68
C ASN A 83 12.27 -9.84 20.30
N ASN A 84 12.41 -10.97 19.60
CA ASN A 84 12.67 -10.98 18.15
C ASN A 84 11.65 -10.04 17.50
N GLY A 85 12.10 -8.88 17.02
CA GLY A 85 11.26 -7.85 16.42
C GLY A 85 10.54 -8.41 15.20
N LYS A 86 9.32 -8.92 15.38
CA LYS A 86 8.60 -9.61 14.30
C LYS A 86 8.02 -8.59 13.32
N SER A 87 8.13 -8.87 12.03
CA SER A 87 7.48 -8.08 10.98
C SER A 87 5.97 -8.08 11.15
N THR A 88 5.32 -6.93 11.00
CA THR A 88 3.86 -6.82 10.99
C THR A 88 3.38 -6.57 9.57
N THR A 89 2.40 -7.33 9.10
CA THR A 89 1.73 -7.09 7.82
C THR A 89 0.29 -6.65 8.05
N SER A 90 -0.12 -5.56 7.42
CA SER A 90 -1.50 -5.08 7.43
C SER A 90 -2.04 -4.87 6.02
N TYR A 91 -3.35 -5.01 5.90
CA TYR A 91 -4.09 -4.71 4.69
C TYR A 91 -4.56 -3.25 4.73
N PHE A 92 -4.42 -2.53 3.62
CA PHE A 92 -4.90 -1.17 3.48
C PHE A 92 -5.83 -1.00 2.28
N ASN A 93 -6.75 -0.05 2.42
CA ASN A 93 -7.53 0.49 1.31
C ASN A 93 -7.01 1.89 0.97
N GLY A 94 -6.86 2.16 -0.31
CA GLY A 94 -6.33 3.40 -0.88
C GLY A 94 -7.39 4.15 -1.67
N GLU A 95 -7.41 5.47 -1.49
CA GLU A 95 -8.24 6.40 -2.27
C GLU A 95 -7.33 7.27 -3.13
N ILE A 96 -7.56 7.28 -4.44
CA ILE A 96 -6.81 8.13 -5.38
C ILE A 96 -7.48 9.50 -5.47
N ILE A 97 -6.71 10.55 -5.23
CA ILE A 97 -7.24 11.92 -5.21
C ILE A 97 -7.85 12.27 -6.57
N SER A 98 -9.10 12.73 -6.53
CA SER A 98 -9.95 12.96 -7.70
C SER A 98 -11.21 13.73 -7.28
N ARG A 99 -12.11 14.03 -8.23
CA ARG A 99 -13.44 14.58 -7.88
C ARG A 99 -14.21 13.73 -6.87
N LYS A 100 -14.03 12.41 -6.91
CA LYS A 100 -14.68 11.47 -5.98
C LYS A 100 -14.04 11.50 -4.59
N PHE A 101 -12.73 11.71 -4.55
CA PHE A 101 -11.92 11.75 -3.32
C PHE A 101 -11.10 13.04 -3.31
N PRO A 102 -11.69 14.19 -2.91
CA PRO A 102 -11.02 15.48 -2.97
C PRO A 102 -9.81 15.56 -2.03
N PHE A 103 -9.02 16.63 -2.11
CA PHE A 103 -7.87 16.84 -1.21
C PHE A 103 -8.30 16.98 0.26
N VAL A 104 -9.44 17.63 0.51
CA VAL A 104 -10.05 17.70 1.83
C VAL A 104 -10.54 16.30 2.22
N THR A 105 -10.04 15.78 3.34
CA THR A 105 -10.29 14.39 3.75
C THR A 105 -11.67 14.23 4.40
N GLY A 106 -12.06 15.14 5.29
CA GLY A 106 -13.39 15.15 5.93
C GLY A 106 -13.70 13.94 6.84
N LYS A 107 -12.72 13.08 7.11
CA LYS A 107 -12.83 11.84 7.92
C LYS A 107 -11.51 11.53 8.61
N TRP A 108 -11.50 10.45 9.41
CA TRP A 108 -10.33 9.94 10.14
C TRP A 108 -9.67 10.98 11.07
N GLY A 109 -10.44 11.99 11.52
CA GLY A 109 -9.99 13.02 12.43
C GLY A 109 -9.11 14.11 11.82
N ALA A 110 -8.88 14.10 10.50
CA ALA A 110 -8.11 15.14 9.82
C ALA A 110 -8.92 16.43 9.65
N SER A 111 -8.37 17.55 10.12
CA SER A 111 -8.90 18.89 9.83
C SER A 111 -8.39 19.42 8.49
N ILE A 112 -9.01 20.48 7.96
CA ILE A 112 -8.55 21.16 6.74
C ILE A 112 -7.10 21.65 6.90
N GLU A 113 -6.74 22.16 8.08
CA GLU A 113 -5.36 22.55 8.39
C GLU A 113 -4.40 21.35 8.37
N THR A 114 -4.84 20.20 8.89
CA THR A 114 -4.05 18.95 8.85
C THR A 114 -3.82 18.53 7.41
N ASP A 115 -4.87 18.49 6.59
CA ASP A 115 -4.78 18.16 5.16
C ASP A 115 -3.81 19.11 4.46
N THR A 116 -3.98 20.42 4.66
CA THR A 116 -3.13 21.45 4.04
C THR A 116 -1.67 21.24 4.38
N ASN A 117 -1.36 21.01 5.66
CA ASN A 117 0.02 20.78 6.10
C ASN A 117 0.63 19.53 5.43
N HIS A 118 -0.07 18.39 5.45
CA HIS A 118 0.49 17.14 4.89
C HIS A 118 0.59 17.18 3.35
N TRP A 119 -0.39 17.78 2.66
CA TRP A 119 -0.32 17.94 1.20
C TRP A 119 0.77 18.91 0.77
N ASN A 120 1.06 19.94 1.56
CA ASN A 120 2.15 20.86 1.29
C ASN A 120 3.53 20.20 1.43
N GLU A 121 3.72 19.30 2.40
CA GLU A 121 4.95 18.49 2.51
C GLU A 121 5.17 17.60 1.27
N LEU A 122 4.09 17.16 0.64
CA LEU A 122 4.14 16.41 -0.64
C LEU A 122 4.28 17.32 -1.87
N ASN A 123 4.59 18.60 -1.67
CA ASN A 123 4.76 19.61 -2.71
C ASN A 123 3.53 19.77 -3.61
N VAL A 124 2.31 19.61 -3.07
CA VAL A 124 1.07 19.84 -3.84
C VAL A 124 0.94 21.31 -4.23
N VAL A 125 1.15 22.23 -3.28
CA VAL A 125 0.98 23.68 -3.52
C VAL A 125 1.90 24.23 -4.61
N ALA A 126 3.12 23.71 -4.74
CA ALA A 126 4.06 24.13 -5.77
C ALA A 126 3.59 23.72 -7.19
N ARG A 127 2.81 22.64 -7.30
CA ARG A 127 2.32 22.09 -8.57
C ARG A 127 0.90 22.55 -8.89
N PHE A 128 0.07 22.68 -7.86
CA PHE A 128 -1.35 23.03 -7.95
C PHE A 128 -1.67 24.12 -6.91
N PRO A 129 -1.36 25.40 -7.19
CA PRO A 129 -1.51 26.48 -6.20
C PRO A 129 -2.94 26.71 -5.70
N ASN A 130 -3.95 26.22 -6.40
CA ASN A 130 -5.37 26.41 -6.09
C ASN A 130 -6.07 25.11 -5.66
N TYR A 131 -5.33 24.07 -5.26
CA TYR A 131 -5.90 22.75 -4.93
C TYR A 131 -6.91 22.76 -3.76
N TYR A 132 -6.84 23.79 -2.91
CA TYR A 132 -7.73 23.98 -1.76
C TYR A 132 -9.06 24.63 -2.12
N ARG A 133 -9.24 25.10 -3.36
CA ARG A 133 -10.50 25.72 -3.79
C ARG A 133 -11.53 24.66 -4.17
N ASP A 134 -12.79 24.94 -3.90
CA ASP A 134 -13.90 24.05 -4.21
C ASP A 134 -14.07 23.81 -5.73
N ASP A 135 -13.64 24.78 -6.55
CA ASP A 135 -13.69 24.74 -8.02
C ASP A 135 -12.43 24.13 -8.67
N PHE A 136 -11.58 23.46 -7.89
CA PHE A 136 -10.36 22.85 -8.40
C PHE A 136 -10.64 21.84 -9.51
N ASP A 137 -9.97 22.01 -10.66
CA ASP A 137 -10.08 21.11 -11.79
C ASP A 137 -9.21 19.86 -11.61
N TYR A 138 -9.81 18.81 -11.03
CA TYR A 138 -9.18 17.51 -10.83
C TYR A 138 -8.80 16.78 -12.12
N SER A 139 -9.26 17.21 -13.32
CA SER A 139 -8.83 16.59 -14.58
C SER A 139 -7.33 16.77 -14.82
N GLN A 140 -6.73 17.83 -14.26
CA GLN A 140 -5.31 18.08 -14.32
C GLN A 140 -4.49 16.97 -13.65
N LEU A 141 -5.03 16.29 -12.63
CA LEU A 141 -4.34 15.20 -11.94
C LEU A 141 -4.25 13.91 -12.78
N GLU A 142 -5.20 13.68 -13.70
CA GLU A 142 -5.25 12.43 -14.46
C GLU A 142 -4.08 12.30 -15.45
N ASN A 143 -3.71 13.42 -16.07
CA ASN A 143 -2.63 13.51 -17.05
C ASN A 143 -1.27 13.85 -16.41
N PHE A 144 -1.25 14.20 -15.13
CA PHE A 144 -0.03 14.60 -14.45
C PHE A 144 0.81 13.41 -14.01
N ASP A 145 2.13 13.58 -13.87
CA ASP A 145 3.05 12.49 -13.53
C ASP A 145 2.87 11.97 -12.10
N HIS A 146 2.33 12.80 -11.20
CA HIS A 146 2.16 12.46 -9.79
C HIS A 146 0.73 12.02 -9.49
N VAL A 147 0.60 10.91 -8.76
CA VAL A 147 -0.64 10.35 -8.27
C VAL A 147 -0.70 10.52 -6.77
N TYR A 148 -1.61 11.38 -6.31
CA TYR A 148 -1.86 11.57 -4.88
C TYR A 148 -2.88 10.57 -4.38
N MET A 149 -2.66 10.04 -3.18
CA MET A 149 -3.49 9.01 -2.58
C MET A 149 -3.60 9.17 -1.06
N ARG A 150 -4.62 8.55 -0.47
CA ARG A 150 -4.70 8.31 0.97
C ARG A 150 -4.82 6.82 1.25
N TRP A 151 -4.00 6.27 2.13
CA TRP A 151 -4.04 4.84 2.48
C TRP A 151 -4.47 4.64 3.92
N LYS A 152 -5.54 3.87 4.13
CA LYS A 152 -6.08 3.53 5.44
C LYS A 152 -5.90 2.03 5.70
N GLU A 153 -5.06 1.71 6.68
CA GLU A 153 -4.95 0.34 7.20
C GLU A 153 -6.28 -0.09 7.83
N SER A 154 -6.73 -1.28 7.46
CA SER A 154 -8.03 -1.84 7.87
C SER A 154 -7.88 -2.98 8.87
N PHE A 155 -6.96 -3.92 8.65
CA PHE A 155 -6.68 -5.01 9.60
C PHE A 155 -5.24 -5.48 9.51
N ILE A 156 -4.75 -6.07 10.59
CA ILE A 156 -3.42 -6.69 10.66
C ILE A 156 -3.61 -8.19 10.44
N LEU A 157 -2.79 -8.79 9.58
CA LEU A 157 -2.82 -10.23 9.39
C LEU A 157 -2.36 -10.92 10.67
N PRO A 158 -3.10 -11.94 11.16
CA PRO A 158 -2.69 -12.68 12.33
C PRO A 158 -1.41 -13.43 12.00
N ASP A 159 -0.41 -13.20 12.84
CA ASP A 159 0.79 -14.01 12.82
C ASP A 159 0.45 -15.39 13.40
N SER A 160 0.85 -16.46 12.72
CA SER A 160 0.56 -17.85 13.07
C SER A 160 0.92 -18.27 14.51
N THR A 161 1.61 -17.42 15.26
CA THR A 161 2.15 -17.71 16.58
C THR A 161 1.47 -16.99 17.75
N ARG A 162 0.53 -16.04 17.58
CA ARG A 162 -0.21 -15.45 18.70
C ARG A 162 -1.61 -14.92 18.33
N ASN A 163 -2.62 -15.39 19.08
CA ASN A 163 -3.96 -14.78 19.22
C ASN A 163 -3.90 -13.49 20.07
N SER A 164 -3.17 -12.46 19.63
CA SER A 164 -3.39 -11.13 20.19
C SER A 164 -4.11 -10.28 19.16
N GLU A 165 -5.26 -9.73 19.56
CA GLU A 165 -6.05 -8.77 18.79
C GLU A 165 -5.21 -7.51 18.54
N LYS A 166 -4.34 -7.54 17.53
CA LYS A 166 -3.62 -6.36 17.08
C LYS A 166 -4.63 -5.46 16.37
N LYS A 167 -5.05 -4.39 17.04
CA LYS A 167 -5.87 -3.35 16.42
C LYS A 167 -5.06 -2.67 15.30
N PRO A 168 -5.64 -2.48 14.10
CA PRO A 168 -5.00 -1.72 13.03
C PRO A 168 -4.66 -0.30 13.49
N SER A 169 -3.71 0.32 12.81
CA SER A 169 -3.38 1.72 13.06
C SER A 169 -4.64 2.60 12.98
N SER A 170 -4.86 3.45 13.97
CA SER A 170 -5.98 4.40 13.98
C SER A 170 -5.80 5.52 12.96
N GLY A 171 -4.59 5.70 12.44
CA GLY A 171 -4.23 6.71 11.46
C GLY A 171 -4.38 6.26 10.00
N PHE A 172 -3.88 7.10 9.11
CA PHE A 172 -3.80 6.87 7.67
C PHE A 172 -2.58 7.58 7.08
N TYR A 173 -2.24 7.26 5.83
CA TYR A 173 -1.11 7.85 5.12
C TYR A 173 -1.60 8.82 4.05
N TYR A 174 -0.98 9.99 3.96
CA TYR A 174 -0.98 10.84 2.77
C TYR A 174 0.15 10.36 1.86
N VAL A 175 -0.11 10.11 0.59
CA VAL A 175 0.86 9.47 -0.32
C VAL A 175 0.89 10.20 -1.66
N CYS A 176 2.09 10.29 -2.23
CA CYS A 176 2.37 10.79 -3.56
C CYS A 176 3.25 9.76 -4.28
N LEU A 177 2.77 9.24 -5.41
CA LEU A 177 3.52 8.34 -6.29
C LEU A 177 3.87 9.08 -7.57
N GLN A 178 5.15 9.14 -7.92
CA GLN A 178 5.60 9.62 -9.22
C GLN A 178 5.65 8.47 -10.24
N LYS A 179 4.85 8.54 -11.30
CA LYS A 179 4.71 7.46 -12.27
C LYS A 179 6.00 7.20 -13.05
N SER A 180 6.70 8.25 -13.46
CA SER A 180 7.92 8.16 -14.27
C SER A 180 9.11 7.53 -13.54
N THR A 181 9.30 7.82 -12.25
CA THR A 181 10.44 7.34 -11.45
C THR A 181 10.12 6.13 -10.60
N GLY A 182 8.82 5.89 -10.32
CA GLY A 182 8.37 4.87 -9.37
C GLY A 182 8.65 5.24 -7.91
N GLU A 183 8.98 6.50 -7.63
CA GLU A 183 9.21 6.99 -6.28
C GLU A 183 7.89 7.28 -5.59
N LEU A 184 7.75 6.79 -4.36
CA LEU A 184 6.57 6.96 -3.54
C LEU A 184 6.97 7.57 -2.21
N THR A 185 6.43 8.75 -1.95
CA THR A 185 6.64 9.50 -0.71
C THR A 185 5.31 9.65 0.00
N GLY A 186 5.30 9.50 1.33
CA GLY A 186 4.11 9.69 2.11
C GLY A 186 4.39 10.11 3.55
N TYR A 187 3.34 10.54 4.22
CA TYR A 187 3.38 10.90 5.63
C TYR A 187 2.23 10.23 6.37
N PHE A 188 2.57 9.52 7.43
CA PHE A 188 1.58 8.93 8.32
C PHE A 188 1.02 9.99 9.27
N TYR A 189 -0.31 10.03 9.35
CA TYR A 189 -1.06 10.88 10.26
C TYR A 189 -1.89 10.07 11.23
N ASN A 190 -1.83 10.44 12.51
CA ASN A 190 -2.73 9.99 13.54
C ASN A 190 -2.84 11.09 14.62
N LYS A 191 -4.05 11.30 15.16
CA LYS A 191 -4.34 12.38 16.11
C LYS A 191 -3.46 12.35 17.37
N SER A 192 -3.00 11.16 17.76
CA SER A 192 -2.18 10.94 18.97
C SER A 192 -0.70 10.67 18.68
N SER A 193 -0.28 10.63 17.42
CA SER A 193 1.10 10.29 17.06
C SER A 193 1.98 11.51 16.90
N GLU A 194 3.29 11.29 17.02
CA GLU A 194 4.33 12.26 16.69
C GLU A 194 4.12 12.84 15.29
N ARG A 195 4.49 14.11 15.11
CA ARG A 195 4.28 14.86 13.87
C ARG A 195 5.16 14.28 12.74
N LEU A 196 4.52 13.98 11.60
CA LEU A 196 5.11 13.60 10.30
C LEU A 196 6.08 12.41 10.33
N GLN A 197 5.56 11.19 10.42
CA GLN A 197 6.38 10.00 10.12
C GLN A 197 6.44 9.80 8.60
N LEU A 198 7.63 9.88 8.04
CA LEU A 198 7.90 9.81 6.61
C LEU A 198 7.87 8.35 6.13
N LEU A 199 7.28 8.14 4.96
CA LEU A 199 7.27 6.88 4.22
C LEU A 199 7.95 7.13 2.88
N GLU A 200 9.07 6.47 2.62
CA GLU A 200 9.80 6.55 1.36
C GLU A 200 9.92 5.16 0.78
N LEU A 201 9.33 4.94 -0.39
CA LEU A 201 9.38 3.68 -1.10
C LEU A 201 9.77 3.90 -2.55
N LYS A 202 10.35 2.88 -3.16
CA LYS A 202 10.70 2.85 -4.58
C LYS A 202 10.11 1.60 -5.22
N TYR A 203 9.56 1.78 -6.41
CA TYR A 203 9.05 0.69 -7.22
C TYR A 203 10.17 -0.32 -7.52
N ASP A 204 9.91 -1.57 -7.18
CA ASP A 204 10.76 -2.71 -7.53
C ASP A 204 10.02 -3.52 -8.61
N PRO A 205 10.47 -3.48 -9.88
CA PRO A 205 9.82 -4.21 -10.96
C PRO A 205 9.98 -5.72 -10.78
N GLN A 206 9.02 -6.34 -10.10
CA GLN A 206 8.98 -7.79 -9.98
C GLN A 206 8.27 -8.43 -11.17
N VAL A 207 8.73 -9.62 -11.57
CA VAL A 207 8.03 -10.44 -12.56
C VAL A 207 6.78 -11.02 -11.90
N THR A 208 5.65 -10.34 -12.06
CA THR A 208 4.38 -10.82 -11.51
C THR A 208 3.76 -11.82 -12.48
N SER A 209 3.56 -13.06 -12.02
CA SER A 209 2.71 -14.02 -12.74
C SER A 209 1.25 -13.71 -12.40
N THR A 210 0.46 -13.30 -13.39
CA THR A 210 -0.99 -13.10 -13.25
C THR A 210 -1.78 -14.41 -13.32
N ALA A 211 -1.12 -15.54 -13.58
CA ALA A 211 -1.76 -16.84 -13.70
C ALA A 211 -1.53 -17.68 -12.43
N PHE A 212 -2.63 -18.08 -11.80
CA PHE A 212 -2.65 -19.22 -10.88
C PHE A 212 -3.79 -20.16 -11.31
N GLN A 213 -3.53 -21.45 -11.23
CA GLN A 213 -4.51 -22.49 -11.51
C GLN A 213 -4.84 -23.17 -10.19
N ILE A 214 -6.13 -23.23 -9.85
CA ILE A 214 -6.62 -24.09 -8.78
C ILE A 214 -6.96 -25.44 -9.45
N ARG A 215 -6.39 -26.52 -8.93
CA ARG A 215 -6.73 -27.91 -9.32
C ARG A 215 -7.68 -28.50 -8.30
#